data_AF-A0A959KWB7-F1
#
_entry.id   AF-A0A959KWB7-F1
#
_cell.length_a   1.000
_cell.length_b   1.000
_cell.length_c   1.000
_cell.angle_alpha   90.00
_cell.angle_beta   90.00
_cell.angle_gamma   90.00
#
_symmetry.space_group_name_H-M   'P 1'
#
loop_
_entity.id
_entity.type
_entity.pdbx_description
1 polymer ?
#
loop_
_entity_poly.entity_id
_entity_poly.type
_entity_poly.pdbx_seq_one_letter_code
_entity_poly.pdbx_strand_id
1 'polypeptide(L)'
;ALTGGGLALKDLQGMLVEDCRFTHNRALRTGGGLLLTYCSEVEIRNCEFTDNQANWGGGIDAYSSSYTLSSSRFLHNTAMPGGGFEPDGGAIANREYEAEPQFVRILDCHFENNQAADFGGAIINVWTHFEIDGCTFVDNQALQRGGGAIAGGYNTGTIEYSVFAGNTAAFGGAISLSEGDYEVSTSLFHHNRGELFGGVFFFNETNLRLTNLTVADNDAPQGYGLFHGGDKPSTLTVQNTLWHNPGGPDFAGQLPAVEIASLGGNLCSDDSGENLFQHPKDLHRTDPLLTSDQQYRLSSTSPCVNAGVPLSSTPLLDLDGNLRVQGEQIDIGAFESPFFTGVQEAAAGEYAAGWLVYPNPTAQELTVELDDRWEGDLLIGLYDLSGRALLRFPLEKTENVASYTLDLGRFPPGHYLVQLSDGRNAIGQLVQKR
;
A
#
# COMPACT_ATOMS: atom_id res chain seq x y z
N ALA A 1 10.59 10.26 -30.70
CA ALA A 1 9.56 9.98 -31.73
C ALA A 1 8.25 10.70 -31.34
N LEU A 2 7.23 10.75 -32.22
CA LEU A 2 5.91 11.29 -31.85
C LEU A 2 5.17 10.39 -30.83
N THR A 3 5.52 9.10 -30.77
CA THR A 3 4.89 8.08 -29.90
C THR A 3 5.92 7.05 -29.43
N GLY A 4 5.78 6.54 -28.19
CA GLY A 4 6.44 5.33 -27.67
C GLY A 4 7.96 5.35 -27.78
N GLY A 5 8.65 6.04 -26.87
CA GLY A 5 10.07 6.34 -27.04
C GLY A 5 11.00 5.11 -27.03
N GLY A 6 10.62 3.99 -26.40
CA GLY A 6 11.38 2.74 -26.40
C GLY A 6 10.65 1.57 -27.09
N LEU A 7 9.44 1.24 -26.65
CA LEU A 7 8.59 0.18 -27.21
C LEU A 7 7.13 0.66 -27.35
N ALA A 8 6.46 0.27 -28.44
CA ALA A 8 5.05 0.54 -28.64
C ALA A 8 4.31 -0.76 -28.96
N LEU A 9 3.34 -1.09 -28.12
CA LEU A 9 2.44 -2.23 -28.24
C LEU A 9 1.05 -1.72 -28.60
N LYS A 10 0.44 -2.32 -29.62
CA LYS A 10 -0.85 -1.86 -30.15
C LYS A 10 -1.72 -3.02 -30.60
N ASP A 11 -2.99 -3.00 -30.19
CA ASP A 11 -4.02 -3.97 -30.58
C ASP A 11 -3.57 -5.43 -30.27
N LEU A 12 -2.94 -5.63 -29.11
CA LEU A 12 -2.38 -6.91 -28.70
C LEU A 12 -3.18 -7.53 -27.55
N GLN A 13 -3.33 -8.85 -27.60
CA GLN A 13 -3.81 -9.67 -26.49
C GLN A 13 -2.70 -10.64 -26.10
N GLY A 14 -2.24 -10.58 -24.85
CA GLY A 14 -1.19 -11.45 -24.33
C GLY A 14 0.20 -10.98 -24.74
N MET A 15 0.94 -10.39 -23.80
CA MET A 15 2.36 -10.07 -23.97
C MET A 15 3.07 -10.12 -22.63
N LEU A 16 4.28 -10.70 -22.60
CA LEU A 16 5.16 -10.64 -21.45
C LEU A 16 6.36 -9.74 -21.76
N VAL A 17 6.55 -8.70 -20.95
CA VAL A 17 7.73 -7.86 -20.92
C VAL A 17 8.44 -8.12 -19.60
N GLU A 18 9.51 -8.92 -19.65
CA GLU A 18 10.26 -9.31 -18.46
C GLU A 18 11.73 -8.90 -18.54
N ASP A 19 12.33 -8.56 -17.40
CA ASP A 19 13.77 -8.32 -17.23
C ASP A 19 14.34 -7.27 -18.21
N CYS A 20 13.51 -6.28 -18.56
CA CYS A 20 13.84 -5.23 -19.54
C CYS A 20 14.27 -3.91 -18.87
N ARG A 21 15.06 -3.13 -19.59
CA ARG A 21 15.44 -1.76 -19.20
C ARG A 21 15.05 -0.76 -20.27
N PHE A 22 14.17 0.17 -19.92
CA PHE A 22 13.78 1.31 -20.74
C PHE A 22 14.45 2.56 -20.15
N THR A 23 15.53 3.03 -20.77
CA THR A 23 16.29 4.16 -20.23
C THR A 23 16.47 5.29 -21.24
N HIS A 24 16.35 6.54 -20.78
CA HIS A 24 16.59 7.75 -21.57
C HIS A 24 15.75 7.86 -22.85
N ASN A 25 14.57 7.23 -22.86
CA ASN A 25 13.71 7.28 -24.03
C ASN A 25 12.87 8.56 -24.01
N ARG A 26 12.69 9.17 -25.19
CA ARG A 26 11.93 10.43 -25.33
C ARG A 26 10.88 10.36 -26.42
N ALA A 27 9.64 10.57 -26.03
CA ALA A 27 8.52 10.80 -26.92
C ALA A 27 7.99 12.23 -26.78
N LEU A 28 7.37 12.75 -27.85
CA LEU A 28 6.77 14.08 -27.84
C LEU A 28 5.37 14.11 -27.21
N ARG A 29 4.68 12.97 -27.14
CA ARG A 29 3.32 12.87 -26.61
C ARG A 29 3.14 11.66 -25.71
N THR A 30 3.25 10.46 -26.27
CA THR A 30 2.84 9.22 -25.60
C THR A 30 4.05 8.41 -25.14
N GLY A 31 4.02 7.91 -23.91
CA GLY A 31 4.88 6.87 -23.31
C GLY A 31 6.36 7.01 -23.60
N GLY A 32 7.14 7.56 -22.67
CA GLY A 32 8.57 7.77 -22.91
C GLY A 32 9.30 6.44 -23.07
N GLY A 33 9.11 5.48 -22.16
CA GLY A 33 9.66 4.12 -22.27
C GLY A 33 8.79 3.18 -23.09
N LEU A 34 7.53 3.00 -22.67
CA LEU A 34 6.59 2.03 -23.23
C LEU A 34 5.23 2.68 -23.51
N LEU A 35 4.65 2.36 -24.65
CA LEU A 35 3.29 2.71 -25.02
C LEU A 35 2.45 1.45 -25.14
N LEU A 36 1.32 1.38 -24.42
CA LEU A 36 0.26 0.40 -24.60
C LEU A 36 -0.96 1.09 -25.22
N THR A 37 -1.55 0.49 -26.25
CA THR A 37 -2.71 1.05 -26.93
C THR A 37 -3.65 -0.06 -27.34
N TYR A 38 -4.85 -0.09 -26.75
CA TYR A 38 -5.84 -1.16 -26.98
C TYR A 38 -5.26 -2.56 -26.72
N CYS A 39 -4.49 -2.69 -25.63
CA CYS A 39 -3.87 -3.94 -25.23
C CYS A 39 -4.61 -4.61 -24.07
N SER A 40 -4.64 -5.93 -24.04
CA SER A 40 -5.15 -6.71 -22.90
C SER A 40 -4.19 -7.84 -22.53
N GLU A 41 -4.24 -8.28 -21.28
CA GLU A 41 -3.41 -9.39 -20.78
C GLU A 41 -1.89 -9.14 -20.97
N VAL A 42 -1.45 -7.88 -20.79
CA VAL A 42 -0.03 -7.53 -20.79
C VAL A 42 0.53 -7.72 -19.39
N GLU A 43 1.59 -8.49 -19.25
CA GLU A 43 2.37 -8.64 -18.01
C GLU A 43 3.72 -7.94 -18.18
N ILE A 44 4.03 -7.03 -17.27
CA ILE A 44 5.31 -6.32 -17.20
C ILE A 44 5.91 -6.65 -15.85
N ARG A 45 7.06 -7.33 -15.82
CA ARG A 45 7.70 -7.69 -14.54
C ARG A 45 9.21 -7.56 -14.55
N ASN A 46 9.77 -7.29 -13.37
CA ASN A 46 11.22 -7.13 -13.17
C ASN A 46 11.85 -6.12 -14.14
N CYS A 47 11.11 -5.07 -14.49
CA CYS A 47 11.55 -4.07 -15.44
C CYS A 47 12.03 -2.80 -14.73
N GLU A 48 12.90 -2.06 -15.42
CA GLU A 48 13.36 -0.75 -14.97
C GLU A 48 13.07 0.32 -16.03
N PHE A 49 12.38 1.39 -15.61
CA PHE A 49 12.10 2.58 -16.40
C PHE A 49 12.83 3.76 -15.76
N THR A 50 13.91 4.22 -16.41
CA THR A 50 14.78 5.27 -15.85
C THR A 50 14.98 6.43 -16.81
N ASP A 51 14.82 7.68 -16.35
CA ASP A 51 15.07 8.90 -17.13
C ASP A 51 14.27 8.99 -18.45
N ASN A 52 13.07 8.40 -18.51
CA ASN A 52 12.22 8.48 -19.69
C ASN A 52 11.30 9.71 -19.66
N GLN A 53 11.00 10.25 -20.84
CA GLN A 53 10.26 11.51 -20.98
C GLN A 53 9.18 11.43 -22.06
N ALA A 54 7.95 11.81 -21.73
CA ALA A 54 6.84 12.03 -22.67
C ALA A 54 5.85 13.04 -22.09
N ASN A 55 4.67 13.27 -22.69
CA ASN A 55 3.66 14.15 -22.08
C ASN A 55 2.67 13.38 -21.18
N TRP A 56 2.35 12.13 -21.51
CA TRP A 56 1.29 11.36 -20.84
C TRP A 56 1.82 10.08 -20.20
N GLY A 57 2.91 10.15 -19.45
CA GLY A 57 3.60 8.96 -18.95
C GLY A 57 5.06 8.96 -19.32
N GLY A 58 5.91 9.49 -18.43
CA GLY A 58 7.35 9.50 -18.68
C GLY A 58 7.90 8.10 -18.92
N GLY A 59 7.49 7.12 -18.11
CA GLY A 59 7.80 5.70 -18.28
C GLY A 59 6.81 4.97 -19.19
N ILE A 60 5.55 4.86 -18.77
CA ILE A 60 4.48 4.14 -19.47
C ILE A 60 3.31 5.07 -19.78
N ASP A 61 2.81 5.05 -21.02
CA ASP A 61 1.46 5.54 -21.36
C ASP A 61 0.62 4.33 -21.73
N ALA A 62 -0.40 4.03 -20.93
CA ALA A 62 -1.38 3.00 -21.20
C ALA A 62 -2.71 3.65 -21.60
N TYR A 63 -3.01 3.52 -22.89
CA TYR A 63 -4.23 4.04 -23.47
C TYR A 63 -5.19 2.91 -23.78
N SER A 64 -6.37 2.91 -23.18
CA SER A 64 -7.39 1.88 -23.39
C SER A 64 -6.82 0.45 -23.25
N SER A 65 -5.99 0.20 -22.23
CA SER A 65 -5.26 -1.06 -22.06
C SER A 65 -5.32 -1.62 -20.62
N SER A 66 -5.48 -2.93 -20.51
CA SER A 66 -5.40 -3.67 -19.24
C SER A 66 -4.05 -4.38 -19.10
N TYR A 67 -3.38 -4.22 -17.96
CA TYR A 67 -2.06 -4.81 -17.73
C TYR A 67 -1.78 -5.06 -16.24
N THR A 68 -0.88 -6.00 -15.98
CA THR A 68 -0.27 -6.24 -14.66
C THR A 68 1.18 -5.81 -14.72
N LEU A 69 1.58 -4.96 -13.78
CA LEU A 69 2.93 -4.49 -13.58
C LEU A 69 3.42 -4.95 -12.21
N SER A 70 4.51 -5.71 -12.15
CA SER A 70 5.04 -6.24 -10.89
C SER A 70 6.54 -6.10 -10.72
N SER A 71 6.99 -5.96 -9.48
CA SER A 71 8.40 -6.03 -9.08
C SER A 71 9.32 -5.13 -9.93
N SER A 72 8.82 -3.94 -10.29
CA SER A 72 9.46 -3.05 -11.27
C SER A 72 9.80 -1.69 -10.66
N ARG A 73 10.72 -0.97 -11.29
CA ARG A 73 11.24 0.32 -10.80
C ARG A 73 11.02 1.44 -11.82
N PHE A 74 10.55 2.59 -11.34
CA PHE A 74 10.38 3.82 -12.11
C PHE A 74 11.16 4.94 -11.44
N LEU A 75 12.27 5.34 -12.06
CA LEU A 75 13.22 6.30 -11.51
C LEU A 75 13.35 7.51 -12.42
N HIS A 76 13.15 8.71 -11.89
CA HIS A 76 13.43 9.96 -12.61
C HIS A 76 12.68 10.11 -13.95
N ASN A 77 11.50 9.48 -14.10
CA ASN A 77 10.71 9.66 -15.31
C ASN A 77 9.94 10.98 -15.24
N THR A 78 9.76 11.63 -16.39
CA THR A 78 9.15 12.95 -16.46
C THR A 78 8.02 12.98 -17.48
N ALA A 79 6.84 13.40 -17.03
CA ALA A 79 5.81 13.91 -17.91
C ALA A 79 6.03 15.41 -18.15
N MET A 80 6.37 15.77 -19.40
CA MET A 80 6.55 17.14 -19.84
C MET A 80 5.19 17.83 -20.04
N PRO A 81 5.11 19.16 -19.87
CA PRO A 81 3.89 19.91 -20.14
C PRO A 81 3.39 19.69 -21.58
N GLY A 82 2.26 19.00 -21.72
CA GLY A 82 1.44 19.05 -22.93
C GLY A 82 0.74 20.40 -22.99
N GLY A 83 0.58 21.00 -24.17
CA GLY A 83 -0.02 22.34 -24.32
C GLY A 83 -1.51 22.46 -23.97
N GLY A 84 -2.05 21.61 -23.08
CA GLY A 84 -3.46 21.56 -22.67
C GLY A 84 -3.71 20.77 -21.37
N PHE A 85 -4.97 20.70 -20.95
CA PHE A 85 -5.43 19.90 -19.81
C PHE A 85 -5.43 18.40 -20.16
N GLU A 86 -4.30 17.75 -19.97
CA GLU A 86 -4.15 16.33 -20.31
C GLU A 86 -3.69 15.57 -19.06
N PRO A 87 -4.25 14.37 -18.77
CA PRO A 87 -3.92 13.62 -17.58
C PRO A 87 -2.48 13.09 -17.68
N ASP A 88 -1.55 13.76 -17.02
CA ASP A 88 -0.13 13.44 -17.05
C ASP A 88 0.34 12.73 -15.76
N GLY A 89 1.18 11.71 -15.97
CA GLY A 89 1.78 10.91 -14.91
C GLY A 89 3.28 10.83 -15.11
N GLY A 90 4.07 11.21 -14.10
CA GLY A 90 5.52 11.32 -14.26
C GLY A 90 6.16 9.99 -14.65
N ALA A 91 5.70 8.90 -14.05
CA ALA A 91 6.06 7.54 -14.42
C ALA A 91 5.02 6.90 -15.34
N ILE A 92 3.74 6.88 -14.95
CA ILE A 92 2.69 6.11 -15.63
C ILE A 92 1.45 6.99 -15.82
N ALA A 93 0.90 7.02 -17.03
CA ALA A 93 -0.47 7.47 -17.23
C ALA A 93 -1.35 6.34 -17.75
N ASN A 94 -2.41 6.07 -17.01
CA ASN A 94 -3.48 5.16 -17.40
C ASN A 94 -4.71 5.98 -17.72
N ARG A 95 -5.17 5.87 -18.97
CA ARG A 95 -6.21 6.75 -19.48
C ARG A 95 -7.11 6.05 -20.49
N GLU A 96 -8.39 6.36 -20.39
CA GLU A 96 -9.44 5.84 -21.27
C GLU A 96 -10.16 6.94 -22.05
N TYR A 97 -10.81 6.54 -23.15
CA TYR A 97 -11.83 7.34 -23.86
C TYR A 97 -13.12 6.57 -24.19
N GLU A 98 -13.18 5.26 -23.90
CA GLU A 98 -14.32 4.40 -24.21
C GLU A 98 -15.04 3.90 -22.94
N ALA A 99 -16.04 3.03 -23.10
CA ALA A 99 -17.02 2.71 -22.06
C ALA A 99 -16.78 1.36 -21.36
N GLU A 100 -15.64 0.71 -21.59
CA GLU A 100 -15.35 -0.65 -21.07
C GLU A 100 -14.23 -0.58 -20.04
N PRO A 101 -14.47 -0.92 -18.76
CA PRO A 101 -13.51 -0.66 -17.71
C PRO A 101 -12.19 -1.41 -17.93
N GLN A 102 -11.09 -0.66 -18.05
CA GLN A 102 -9.74 -1.22 -17.99
C GLN A 102 -9.39 -1.66 -16.58
N PHE A 103 -8.64 -2.76 -16.47
CA PHE A 103 -8.09 -3.24 -15.22
C PHE A 103 -6.57 -3.13 -15.21
N VAL A 104 -6.05 -2.34 -14.27
CA VAL A 104 -4.62 -2.10 -14.09
C VAL A 104 -4.20 -2.59 -12.72
N ARG A 105 -3.21 -3.49 -12.67
CA ARG A 105 -2.62 -3.95 -11.40
C ARG A 105 -1.17 -3.52 -11.32
N ILE A 106 -0.78 -2.93 -10.19
CA ILE A 106 0.59 -2.48 -9.92
C ILE A 106 1.01 -3.04 -8.57
N LEU A 107 1.93 -4.00 -8.59
CA LEU A 107 2.27 -4.85 -7.45
C LEU A 107 3.76 -4.74 -7.13
N ASP A 108 4.13 -4.55 -5.87
CA ASP A 108 5.54 -4.57 -5.42
C ASP A 108 6.47 -3.65 -6.23
N CYS A 109 5.96 -2.49 -6.65
CA CYS A 109 6.70 -1.56 -7.50
C CYS A 109 7.27 -0.38 -6.71
N HIS A 110 8.38 0.17 -7.22
CA HIS A 110 9.07 1.30 -6.62
C HIS A 110 9.09 2.50 -7.57
N PHE A 111 8.51 3.62 -7.14
CA PHE A 111 8.43 4.87 -7.87
C PHE A 111 9.20 5.95 -7.12
N GLU A 112 10.30 6.42 -7.71
CA GLU A 112 11.17 7.40 -7.07
C GLU A 112 11.54 8.55 -7.98
N ASN A 113 11.43 9.77 -7.44
CA ASN A 113 11.82 11.01 -8.12
C ASN A 113 11.16 11.19 -9.50
N ASN A 114 9.95 10.66 -9.72
CA ASN A 114 9.21 10.90 -10.95
C ASN A 114 8.50 12.26 -10.86
N GLN A 115 8.33 12.91 -12.00
CA GLN A 115 7.77 14.26 -12.06
C GLN A 115 6.69 14.39 -13.14
N ALA A 116 5.55 14.96 -12.77
CA ALA A 116 4.52 15.42 -13.69
C ALA A 116 4.39 16.94 -13.64
N ALA A 117 3.93 17.53 -14.75
CA ALA A 117 3.65 18.95 -14.81
C ALA A 117 2.39 19.29 -14.02
N ASP A 118 1.30 18.53 -14.22
CA ASP A 118 0.00 18.87 -13.66
C ASP A 118 -0.52 17.88 -12.62
N PHE A 119 -0.60 16.57 -12.87
CA PHE A 119 -1.42 15.70 -12.02
C PHE A 119 -0.67 14.70 -11.14
N GLY A 120 -0.33 13.51 -11.65
CA GLY A 120 0.21 12.43 -10.83
C GLY A 120 1.73 12.42 -10.88
N GLY A 121 2.42 12.83 -9.82
CA GLY A 121 3.89 12.91 -9.88
C GLY A 121 4.55 11.58 -10.24
N ALA A 122 3.97 10.45 -9.83
CA ALA A 122 4.29 9.13 -10.36
C ALA A 122 3.19 8.61 -11.30
N ILE A 123 1.97 8.43 -10.81
CA ILE A 123 0.90 7.73 -11.52
C ILE A 123 -0.32 8.63 -11.66
N ILE A 124 -0.90 8.67 -12.85
CA ILE A 124 -2.27 9.13 -13.03
C ILE A 124 -3.15 7.98 -13.53
N ASN A 125 -4.32 7.84 -12.91
CA ASN A 125 -5.37 6.91 -13.28
C ASN A 125 -6.63 7.71 -13.61
N VAL A 126 -7.18 7.59 -14.83
CA VAL A 126 -8.45 8.24 -15.18
C VAL A 126 -9.34 7.30 -15.96
N TRP A 127 -10.58 7.12 -15.50
CA TRP A 127 -11.54 6.16 -16.07
C TRP A 127 -10.99 4.73 -16.07
N THR A 128 -10.46 4.31 -14.93
CA THR A 128 -9.78 3.01 -14.77
C THR A 128 -10.25 2.29 -13.52
N HIS A 129 -10.21 0.96 -13.55
CA HIS A 129 -10.19 0.15 -12.35
C HIS A 129 -8.74 -0.19 -12.03
N PHE A 130 -8.26 0.19 -10.83
CA PHE A 130 -6.87 -0.07 -10.46
C PHE A 130 -6.71 -0.76 -9.11
N GLU A 131 -5.66 -1.55 -9.00
CA GLU A 131 -5.17 -2.18 -7.78
C GLU A 131 -3.70 -1.82 -7.63
N ILE A 132 -3.35 -1.14 -6.55
CA ILE A 132 -1.97 -0.79 -6.19
C ILE A 132 -1.68 -1.48 -4.86
N ASP A 133 -0.72 -2.40 -4.86
CA ASP A 133 -0.41 -3.23 -3.70
C ASP A 133 1.10 -3.34 -3.48
N GLY A 134 1.55 -3.27 -2.23
CA GLY A 134 2.97 -3.43 -1.89
C GLY A 134 3.90 -2.36 -2.49
N CYS A 135 3.37 -1.21 -2.90
CA CYS A 135 4.13 -0.23 -3.68
C CYS A 135 4.76 0.86 -2.81
N THR A 136 5.91 1.37 -3.25
CA THR A 136 6.62 2.46 -2.57
C THR A 136 6.77 3.67 -3.49
N PHE A 137 6.32 4.83 -3.02
CA PHE A 137 6.35 6.12 -3.71
C PHE A 137 7.19 7.11 -2.92
N VAL A 138 8.37 7.45 -3.45
CA VAL A 138 9.36 8.31 -2.77
C VAL A 138 9.68 9.54 -3.61
N ASP A 139 9.56 10.72 -3.01
CA ASP A 139 10.00 12.00 -3.61
C ASP A 139 9.44 12.26 -5.02
N ASN A 140 8.25 11.73 -5.33
CA ASN A 140 7.58 12.04 -6.60
C ASN A 140 6.92 13.41 -6.52
N GLN A 141 6.80 14.08 -7.66
CA GLN A 141 6.40 15.49 -7.70
C GLN A 141 5.39 15.80 -8.81
N ALA A 142 4.28 16.44 -8.45
CA ALA A 142 3.40 17.13 -9.39
C ALA A 142 3.58 18.64 -9.27
N LEU A 143 4.00 19.32 -10.34
CA LEU A 143 4.43 20.73 -10.25
C LEU A 143 3.28 21.74 -10.08
N GLN A 144 2.04 21.39 -10.42
CA GLN A 144 0.94 22.36 -10.46
C GLN A 144 -0.34 21.91 -9.78
N ARG A 145 -0.78 20.65 -9.90
CA ARG A 145 -2.06 20.15 -9.36
C ARG A 145 -1.89 18.70 -8.90
N GLY A 146 -3.01 18.02 -8.66
CA GLY A 146 -3.05 16.58 -8.41
C GLY A 146 -2.34 16.13 -7.13
N GLY A 147 -1.80 14.92 -7.20
CA GLY A 147 -1.20 14.20 -6.09
C GLY A 147 0.29 13.97 -6.34
N GLY A 148 1.13 14.21 -5.34
CA GLY A 148 2.58 14.14 -5.52
C GLY A 148 3.06 12.76 -5.96
N ALA A 149 2.37 11.70 -5.55
CA ALA A 149 2.55 10.35 -6.08
C ALA A 149 1.44 10.00 -7.07
N ILE A 150 0.17 10.02 -6.62
CA ILE A 150 -0.95 9.47 -7.40
C ILE A 150 -2.05 10.52 -7.58
N ALA A 151 -2.53 10.68 -8.81
CA ALA A 151 -3.76 11.37 -9.11
C ALA A 151 -4.81 10.42 -9.71
N GLY A 152 -6.07 10.56 -9.29
CA GLY A 152 -7.18 9.72 -9.73
C GLY A 152 -8.46 10.51 -10.01
N GLY A 153 -9.17 10.16 -11.09
CA GLY A 153 -10.50 10.69 -11.41
C GLY A 153 -11.38 9.67 -12.14
N TYR A 154 -12.67 9.57 -11.81
CA TYR A 154 -13.60 8.64 -12.49
C TYR A 154 -13.21 7.16 -12.38
N ASN A 155 -12.66 6.77 -11.23
CA ASN A 155 -12.12 5.42 -11.02
C ASN A 155 -12.90 4.65 -9.96
N THR A 156 -12.68 3.35 -9.97
CA THR A 156 -12.76 2.52 -8.76
C THR A 156 -11.37 1.97 -8.48
N GLY A 157 -10.84 2.08 -7.27
CA GLY A 157 -9.50 1.55 -7.03
C GLY A 157 -9.12 1.29 -5.60
N THR A 158 -8.18 0.37 -5.43
CA THR A 158 -7.60 0.00 -4.13
C THR A 158 -6.13 0.39 -4.06
N ILE A 159 -5.70 0.84 -2.89
CA ILE A 159 -4.30 1.09 -2.54
C ILE A 159 -4.03 0.38 -1.21
N GLU A 160 -3.22 -0.66 -1.23
CA GLU A 160 -2.96 -1.50 -0.07
C GLU A 160 -1.45 -1.67 0.14
N TYR A 161 -1.05 -1.91 1.39
CA TYR A 161 0.34 -2.21 1.78
C TYR A 161 1.40 -1.28 1.20
N SER A 162 1.06 0.00 1.03
CA SER A 162 1.87 0.94 0.27
C SER A 162 2.46 2.04 1.14
N VAL A 163 3.60 2.58 0.72
CA VAL A 163 4.32 3.66 1.42
C VAL A 163 4.43 4.88 0.53
N PHE A 164 4.00 6.03 1.04
CA PHE A 164 4.11 7.35 0.41
C PHE A 164 5.00 8.23 1.26
N ALA A 165 6.23 8.49 0.78
CA ALA A 165 7.27 9.22 1.50
C ALA A 165 7.75 10.44 0.71
N GLY A 166 7.72 11.63 1.30
CA GLY A 166 8.39 12.80 0.71
C GLY A 166 7.78 13.31 -0.61
N ASN A 167 6.60 12.81 -1.01
CA ASN A 167 5.99 13.24 -2.26
C ASN A 167 5.48 14.68 -2.17
N THR A 168 5.49 15.41 -3.28
CA THR A 168 5.13 16.82 -3.30
C THR A 168 4.17 17.18 -4.41
N ALA A 169 3.17 18.01 -4.10
CA ALA A 169 2.30 18.59 -5.13
C ALA A 169 1.81 19.97 -4.72
N ALA A 170 1.10 20.66 -5.61
CA ALA A 170 0.39 21.87 -5.20
C ALA A 170 -0.85 21.55 -4.34
N PHE A 171 -1.59 20.46 -4.65
CA PHE A 171 -2.79 20.07 -3.92
C PHE A 171 -2.50 18.96 -2.91
N GLY A 172 -2.67 17.68 -3.27
CA GLY A 172 -2.45 16.56 -2.35
C GLY A 172 -0.99 16.14 -2.31
N GLY A 173 -0.32 16.28 -1.16
CA GLY A 173 1.10 15.95 -1.02
C GLY A 173 1.44 14.55 -1.52
N ALA A 174 0.60 13.54 -1.23
CA ALA A 174 0.77 12.18 -1.74
C ALA A 174 -0.27 11.83 -2.81
N ILE A 175 -1.56 11.90 -2.45
CA ILE A 175 -2.64 11.42 -3.31
C ILE A 175 -3.73 12.48 -3.51
N SER A 176 -4.27 12.53 -4.71
CA SER A 176 -5.39 13.41 -5.08
C SER A 176 -6.46 12.61 -5.83
N LEU A 177 -7.67 12.53 -5.27
CA LEU A 177 -8.73 11.67 -5.79
C LEU A 177 -10.02 12.45 -6.05
N SER A 178 -10.68 12.17 -7.19
CA SER A 178 -11.99 12.72 -7.52
C SER A 178 -12.93 11.71 -8.16
N GLU A 179 -14.23 12.01 -8.08
CA GLU A 179 -15.32 11.41 -8.85
C GLU A 179 -15.22 9.88 -8.93
N GLY A 180 -15.16 9.16 -7.81
CA GLY A 180 -14.92 7.72 -7.83
C GLY A 180 -14.99 7.03 -6.47
N ASP A 181 -14.80 5.72 -6.47
CA ASP A 181 -14.83 4.87 -5.28
C ASP A 181 -13.41 4.36 -4.97
N TYR A 182 -12.86 4.74 -3.82
CA TYR A 182 -11.48 4.43 -3.47
C TYR A 182 -11.38 3.81 -2.09
N GLU A 183 -10.57 2.75 -1.99
CA GLU A 183 -10.18 2.17 -0.72
C GLU A 183 -8.67 2.25 -0.54
N VAL A 184 -8.24 2.77 0.60
CA VAL A 184 -6.84 2.79 1.01
C VAL A 184 -6.73 2.04 2.32
N SER A 185 -5.91 0.99 2.34
CA SER A 185 -5.76 0.12 3.50
C SER A 185 -4.29 -0.15 3.83
N THR A 186 -4.00 -0.39 5.12
CA THR A 186 -2.71 -0.91 5.62
C THR A 186 -1.48 -0.19 5.03
N SER A 187 -1.54 1.14 4.95
CA SER A 187 -0.55 1.97 4.23
C SER A 187 -0.02 3.11 5.10
N LEU A 188 1.18 3.58 4.77
CA LEU A 188 1.88 4.65 5.48
C LEU A 188 2.04 5.88 4.58
N PHE A 189 1.61 7.04 5.08
CA PHE A 189 1.79 8.34 4.43
C PHE A 189 2.61 9.24 5.34
N HIS A 190 3.85 9.54 4.94
CA HIS A 190 4.70 10.42 5.71
C HIS A 190 5.52 11.43 4.93
N HIS A 191 5.78 12.58 5.54
CA HIS A 191 6.60 13.64 4.96
C HIS A 191 6.12 14.13 3.59
N ASN A 192 4.86 13.87 3.23
CA ASN A 192 4.31 14.34 1.98
C ASN A 192 3.88 15.80 2.15
N ARG A 193 4.14 16.61 1.13
CA ARG A 193 3.96 18.05 1.21
C ARG A 193 3.12 18.60 0.08
N GLY A 194 1.98 19.20 0.42
CA GLY A 194 1.24 20.02 -0.53
C GLY A 194 1.46 21.51 -0.33
N GLU A 195 1.48 22.28 -1.41
CA GLU A 195 1.50 23.74 -1.32
C GLU A 195 0.18 24.30 -0.76
N LEU A 196 -0.90 23.52 -0.81
CA LEU A 196 -2.22 23.90 -0.32
C LEU A 196 -2.78 22.88 0.69
N PHE A 197 -2.73 21.58 0.38
CA PHE A 197 -3.38 20.52 1.16
C PHE A 197 -2.41 19.40 1.56
N GLY A 198 -2.70 18.68 2.63
CA GLY A 198 -1.79 17.67 3.17
C GLY A 198 -1.68 16.38 2.37
N GLY A 199 -1.32 15.29 3.05
CA GLY A 199 -0.99 14.00 2.44
C GLY A 199 -2.08 13.47 1.50
N VAL A 200 -3.34 13.52 1.92
CA VAL A 200 -4.49 13.05 1.15
C VAL A 200 -5.42 14.19 0.79
N PHE A 201 -5.66 14.39 -0.50
CA PHE A 201 -6.67 15.32 -1.00
C PHE A 201 -7.77 14.55 -1.74
N PHE A 202 -9.04 14.79 -1.40
CA PHE A 202 -10.16 14.27 -2.18
C PHE A 202 -11.25 15.30 -2.38
N PHE A 203 -11.98 15.20 -3.50
CA PHE A 203 -13.00 16.18 -3.86
C PHE A 203 -14.05 15.60 -4.79
N ASN A 204 -15.20 16.27 -4.89
CA ASN A 204 -16.29 16.03 -5.85
C ASN A 204 -16.69 14.56 -6.11
N GLU A 205 -17.86 14.13 -5.63
CA GLU A 205 -18.43 12.79 -5.95
C GLU A 205 -17.46 11.64 -5.64
N THR A 206 -16.66 11.79 -4.58
CA THR A 206 -15.70 10.76 -4.17
C THR A 206 -16.19 10.03 -2.93
N ASN A 207 -16.14 8.70 -2.98
CA ASN A 207 -16.33 7.83 -1.83
C ASN A 207 -14.97 7.28 -1.42
N LEU A 208 -14.48 7.68 -0.25
CA LEU A 208 -13.16 7.29 0.23
C LEU A 208 -13.27 6.43 1.50
N ARG A 209 -12.69 5.23 1.45
CA ARG A 209 -12.59 4.31 2.59
C ARG A 209 -11.13 4.23 3.04
N LEU A 210 -10.86 4.57 4.30
CA LEU A 210 -9.52 4.57 4.87
C LEU A 210 -9.47 3.61 6.05
N THR A 211 -8.61 2.59 5.99
CA THR A 211 -8.50 1.59 7.06
C THR A 211 -7.06 1.26 7.41
N ASN A 212 -6.75 1.10 8.70
CA ASN A 212 -5.42 0.68 9.15
C ASN A 212 -4.29 1.56 8.57
N LEU A 213 -4.46 2.88 8.48
CA LEU A 213 -3.43 3.75 7.94
C LEU A 213 -2.63 4.41 9.05
N THR A 214 -1.38 4.74 8.77
CA THR A 214 -0.63 5.73 9.54
C THR A 214 -0.36 6.93 8.64
N VAL A 215 -0.89 8.10 9.01
CA VAL A 215 -0.74 9.35 8.27
C VAL A 215 -0.05 10.36 9.18
N ALA A 216 1.26 10.51 9.03
CA ALA A 216 2.09 11.22 10.00
C ALA A 216 3.16 12.11 9.36
N ASP A 217 3.52 13.21 10.03
CA ASP A 217 4.55 14.16 9.56
C ASP A 217 4.35 14.70 8.13
N ASN A 218 3.12 14.72 7.62
CA ASN A 218 2.82 15.41 6.37
C ASN A 218 2.73 16.92 6.64
N ASP A 219 2.95 17.75 5.63
CA ASP A 219 3.04 19.21 5.76
C ASP A 219 2.22 19.94 4.68
N ALA A 220 1.45 20.95 5.07
CA ALA A 220 0.72 21.80 4.15
C ALA A 220 0.24 23.09 4.84
N PRO A 221 -0.32 24.08 4.12
CA PRO A 221 -1.03 25.16 4.80
C PRO A 221 -2.36 24.74 5.43
N GLN A 222 -3.00 23.67 4.95
CA GLN A 222 -4.32 23.21 5.40
C GLN A 222 -4.42 21.67 5.36
N GLY A 223 -5.07 21.08 6.37
CA GLY A 223 -5.40 19.64 6.40
C GLY A 223 -4.20 18.74 6.15
N TYR A 224 -3.22 18.77 7.06
CA TYR A 224 -1.90 18.14 6.92
C TYR A 224 -2.02 16.64 6.66
N GLY A 225 -2.97 15.96 7.32
CA GLY A 225 -3.28 14.57 7.02
C GLY A 225 -4.20 14.45 5.81
N LEU A 226 -5.41 14.98 5.94
CA LEU A 226 -6.46 14.88 4.94
C LEU A 226 -7.21 16.21 4.75
N PHE A 227 -7.48 16.53 3.48
CA PHE A 227 -8.31 17.66 3.08
C PHE A 227 -9.42 17.22 2.14
N HIS A 228 -10.64 17.71 2.39
CA HIS A 228 -11.76 17.59 1.45
C HIS A 228 -12.10 18.93 0.78
N GLY A 229 -12.23 18.93 -0.54
CA GLY A 229 -12.66 20.09 -1.32
C GLY A 229 -13.80 19.80 -2.31
N GLY A 230 -14.20 20.83 -3.06
CA GLY A 230 -15.27 20.72 -4.06
C GLY A 230 -16.66 21.07 -3.51
N ASP A 231 -17.65 21.11 -4.40
CA ASP A 231 -19.04 21.52 -4.09
C ASP A 231 -20.05 20.38 -4.29
N LYS A 232 -19.60 19.23 -4.81
CA LYS A 232 -20.42 18.03 -4.97
C LYS A 232 -20.30 17.09 -3.76
N PRO A 233 -21.37 16.36 -3.39
CA PRO A 233 -21.36 15.47 -2.23
C PRO A 233 -20.28 14.39 -2.36
N SER A 234 -19.67 14.03 -1.24
CA SER A 234 -18.65 12.98 -1.12
C SER A 234 -18.90 12.20 0.17
N THR A 235 -18.35 11.00 0.29
CA THR A 235 -18.40 10.21 1.52
C THR A 235 -17.00 9.87 2.00
N LEU A 236 -16.83 9.77 3.32
CA LEU A 236 -15.58 9.36 3.96
C LEU A 236 -15.89 8.34 5.05
N THR A 237 -15.31 7.16 4.94
CA THR A 237 -15.38 6.13 5.98
C THR A 237 -13.98 5.88 6.53
N VAL A 238 -13.81 5.93 7.84
CA VAL A 238 -12.49 5.79 8.49
C VAL A 238 -12.54 4.77 9.64
N GLN A 239 -11.56 3.86 9.68
CA GLN A 239 -11.43 2.86 10.74
C GLN A 239 -9.96 2.58 11.07
N ASN A 240 -9.65 2.31 12.33
CA ASN A 240 -8.32 1.86 12.76
C ASN A 240 -7.15 2.74 12.28
N THR A 241 -7.37 4.03 12.05
CA THR A 241 -6.39 4.90 11.38
C THR A 241 -5.77 5.90 12.36
N LEU A 242 -4.44 6.03 12.28
CA LEU A 242 -3.61 6.90 13.09
C LEU A 242 -3.25 8.17 12.31
N TRP A 243 -3.63 9.33 12.84
CA TRP A 243 -3.35 10.65 12.30
C TRP A 243 -2.43 11.43 13.25
N HIS A 244 -1.23 11.77 12.78
CA HIS A 244 -0.24 12.48 13.59
C HIS A 244 0.61 13.47 12.80
N ASN A 245 0.08 14.68 12.59
CA ASN A 245 0.77 15.72 11.83
C ASN A 245 1.04 16.97 12.70
N PRO A 246 2.08 16.96 13.55
CA PRO A 246 2.26 17.96 14.62
C PRO A 246 2.46 19.42 14.16
N GLY A 247 2.60 19.66 12.85
CA GLY A 247 2.71 21.01 12.27
C GLY A 247 1.37 21.74 12.07
N GLY A 248 0.24 21.04 12.07
CA GLY A 248 -1.07 21.65 11.83
C GLY A 248 -2.22 20.64 11.86
N PRO A 249 -3.43 21.03 11.41
CA PRO A 249 -4.61 20.20 11.60
C PRO A 249 -4.53 18.91 10.77
N ASP A 250 -4.76 17.75 11.39
CA ASP A 250 -4.87 16.43 10.76
C ASP A 250 -5.98 16.46 9.68
N PHE A 251 -7.09 17.15 9.95
CA PHE A 251 -8.24 17.28 9.05
C PHE A 251 -8.60 18.74 8.75
N ALA A 252 -8.91 19.05 7.50
CA ALA A 252 -9.52 20.32 7.13
C ALA A 252 -10.41 20.23 5.87
N GLY A 253 -11.03 21.37 5.53
CA GLY A 253 -11.86 21.51 4.32
C GLY A 253 -13.35 21.44 4.59
N GLN A 254 -14.13 21.09 3.56
CA GLN A 254 -15.60 21.07 3.62
C GLN A 254 -16.17 19.77 4.23
N LEU A 255 -15.44 19.18 5.16
CA LEU A 255 -15.83 17.94 5.86
C LEU A 255 -17.23 17.97 6.48
N PRO A 256 -17.79 19.10 6.97
CA PRO A 256 -19.18 19.14 7.43
C PRO A 256 -20.24 18.93 6.33
N ALA A 257 -19.88 19.02 5.05
CA ALA A 257 -20.73 18.70 3.90
C ALA A 257 -20.51 17.28 3.37
N VAL A 258 -19.52 16.56 3.91
CA VAL A 258 -19.22 15.16 3.62
C VAL A 258 -20.02 14.28 4.57
N GLU A 259 -20.59 13.20 4.07
CA GLU A 259 -21.12 12.15 4.94
C GLU A 259 -19.93 11.35 5.50
N ILE A 260 -19.63 11.55 6.80
CA ILE A 260 -18.51 10.91 7.48
C ILE A 260 -19.01 9.78 8.37
N ALA A 261 -18.43 8.59 8.18
CA ALA A 261 -18.66 7.42 9.01
C ALA A 261 -17.36 7.00 9.72
N SER A 262 -17.26 7.26 11.02
CA SER A 262 -16.22 6.63 11.86
C SER A 262 -16.68 5.25 12.31
N LEU A 263 -15.93 4.22 11.92
CA LEU A 263 -16.18 2.84 12.35
C LEU A 263 -15.36 2.44 13.59
N GLY A 264 -14.66 3.39 14.20
CA GLY A 264 -13.92 3.20 15.45
C GLY A 264 -12.44 2.88 15.28
N GLY A 265 -11.72 2.98 16.40
CA GLY A 265 -10.28 2.69 16.46
C GLY A 265 -9.46 3.77 15.76
N ASN A 266 -9.96 4.99 15.60
CA ASN A 266 -9.18 6.07 15.00
C ASN A 266 -8.46 6.85 16.09
N LEU A 267 -7.22 7.29 15.83
CA LEU A 267 -6.53 8.25 16.69
C LEU A 267 -6.24 9.52 15.90
N CYS A 268 -6.72 10.65 16.41
CA CYS A 268 -6.38 11.99 15.97
C CYS A 268 -5.47 12.62 17.02
N SER A 269 -4.27 13.05 16.62
CA SER A 269 -3.31 13.62 17.56
C SER A 269 -3.67 15.02 18.02
N ASP A 270 -4.49 15.71 17.23
CA ASP A 270 -5.04 17.04 17.52
C ASP A 270 -6.55 17.01 17.75
N ASP A 271 -7.22 18.16 17.58
CA ASP A 271 -8.66 18.31 17.78
C ASP A 271 -9.50 18.41 16.51
N SER A 272 -8.88 18.33 15.34
CA SER A 272 -9.59 18.42 14.07
C SER A 272 -10.53 17.23 13.84
N GLY A 273 -10.27 16.08 14.50
CA GLY A 273 -11.11 14.89 14.49
C GLY A 273 -12.29 14.88 15.47
N GLU A 274 -12.36 15.76 16.48
CA GLU A 274 -13.29 15.61 17.63
C GLU A 274 -14.77 15.55 17.24
N ASN A 275 -15.18 16.33 16.24
CA ASN A 275 -16.57 16.34 15.76
C ASN A 275 -16.81 15.33 14.64
N LEU A 276 -15.75 14.78 14.06
CA LEU A 276 -15.81 13.89 12.90
C LEU A 276 -15.87 12.42 13.35
N PHE A 277 -15.11 12.06 14.38
CA PHE A 277 -15.02 10.68 14.85
C PHE A 277 -15.58 10.55 16.27
N GLN A 278 -16.80 10.04 16.37
CA GLN A 278 -17.56 9.98 17.64
C GLN A 278 -17.73 8.55 18.16
N HIS A 279 -17.05 7.57 17.55
CA HIS A 279 -17.14 6.20 18.02
C HIS A 279 -16.41 6.06 19.37
N PRO A 280 -16.89 5.25 20.34
CA PRO A 280 -16.29 5.17 21.69
C PRO A 280 -14.82 4.70 21.75
N LYS A 281 -14.33 4.10 20.67
CA LYS A 281 -12.94 3.65 20.50
C LYS A 281 -12.07 4.67 19.76
N ASP A 282 -12.62 5.83 19.38
CA ASP A 282 -11.83 6.91 18.79
C ASP A 282 -11.12 7.71 19.88
N LEU A 283 -9.87 8.08 19.60
CA LEU A 283 -8.98 8.84 20.46
C LEU A 283 -8.73 10.21 19.81
N HIS A 284 -8.79 11.27 20.61
CA HIS A 284 -8.58 12.65 20.16
C HIS A 284 -7.56 13.34 21.04
N ARG A 285 -6.87 14.37 20.53
CA ARG A 285 -5.84 15.13 21.25
C ARG A 285 -4.82 14.21 21.96
N THR A 286 -4.51 13.09 21.35
CA THR A 286 -3.75 12.00 21.97
C THR A 286 -2.45 11.79 21.23
N ASP A 287 -1.32 11.89 21.92
CA ASP A 287 -0.03 11.53 21.36
C ASP A 287 0.03 10.01 21.09
N PRO A 288 0.27 9.57 19.84
CA PRO A 288 0.37 8.15 19.51
C PRO A 288 1.60 7.45 20.14
N LEU A 289 2.59 8.19 20.66
CA LEU A 289 3.83 7.64 21.21
C LEU A 289 4.53 6.70 20.22
N LEU A 290 4.79 7.19 19.02
CA LEU A 290 5.55 6.48 17.99
C LEU A 290 7.02 6.35 18.37
N THR A 291 7.70 5.33 17.86
CA THR A 291 9.14 5.13 18.04
C THR A 291 9.93 6.27 17.40
N SER A 292 10.99 6.70 18.08
CA SER A 292 11.85 7.83 17.65
C SER A 292 12.75 7.51 16.45
N ASP A 293 12.74 6.29 15.95
CA ASP A 293 13.57 5.83 14.83
C ASP A 293 13.01 6.21 13.46
N GLN A 294 11.95 7.03 13.42
CA GLN A 294 11.25 7.47 12.20
C GLN A 294 10.66 6.32 11.38
N GLN A 295 10.41 5.17 12.03
CA GLN A 295 9.72 4.05 11.41
C GLN A 295 8.22 4.03 11.74
N TYR A 296 7.70 5.02 12.47
CA TYR A 296 6.26 5.11 12.76
C TYR A 296 5.67 3.86 13.46
N ARG A 297 6.52 3.07 14.13
CA ARG A 297 6.07 1.93 14.93
C ARG A 297 5.53 2.42 16.27
N LEU A 298 4.64 1.64 16.86
CA LEU A 298 4.09 1.95 18.18
C LEU A 298 5.13 1.63 19.27
N SER A 299 5.32 2.54 20.23
CA SER A 299 6.01 2.19 21.46
C SER A 299 5.17 1.22 22.30
N SER A 300 5.82 0.49 23.21
CA SER A 300 5.13 -0.48 24.09
C SER A 300 4.09 0.14 25.04
N THR A 301 4.07 1.46 25.17
CA THR A 301 3.10 2.21 26.00
C THR A 301 2.16 3.06 25.17
N SER A 302 2.17 2.89 23.85
CA SER A 302 1.32 3.67 22.95
C SER A 302 -0.16 3.44 23.25
N PRO A 303 -0.99 4.50 23.24
CA PRO A 303 -2.44 4.36 23.38
C PRO A 303 -3.10 3.68 22.17
N CYS A 304 -2.38 3.52 21.05
CA CYS A 304 -2.84 2.78 19.88
C CYS A 304 -2.84 1.26 20.08
N VAL A 305 -2.06 0.77 21.04
CA VAL A 305 -1.88 -0.66 21.29
C VAL A 305 -3.17 -1.26 21.84
N ASN A 306 -3.69 -2.28 21.15
CA ASN A 306 -4.94 -2.99 21.38
C ASN A 306 -6.19 -2.10 21.34
N ALA A 307 -6.08 -0.90 20.75
CA ALA A 307 -7.16 0.08 20.71
C ALA A 307 -7.99 0.02 19.42
N GLY A 308 -7.57 -0.78 18.43
CA GLY A 308 -8.31 -1.03 17.20
C GLY A 308 -9.64 -1.76 17.41
N VAL A 309 -10.40 -1.84 16.32
CA VAL A 309 -11.71 -2.48 16.22
C VAL A 309 -11.67 -3.52 15.09
N PRO A 310 -12.29 -4.71 15.25
CA PRO A 310 -12.36 -5.70 14.17
C PRO A 310 -12.97 -5.15 12.88
N LEU A 311 -12.38 -5.53 11.74
CA LEU A 311 -12.90 -5.21 10.41
C LEU A 311 -13.87 -6.30 9.94
N SER A 312 -14.80 -5.95 9.06
CA SER A 312 -15.65 -6.94 8.36
C SER A 312 -14.83 -7.92 7.52
N SER A 313 -13.73 -7.42 6.95
CA SER A 313 -12.64 -8.19 6.34
C SER A 313 -11.33 -7.66 6.91
N THR A 314 -10.71 -8.39 7.83
CA THR A 314 -9.44 -7.98 8.44
C THR A 314 -8.30 -8.53 7.59
N PRO A 315 -7.37 -7.69 7.09
CA PRO A 315 -6.21 -8.19 6.36
C PRO A 315 -5.41 -9.15 7.24
N LEU A 316 -4.80 -10.17 6.64
CA LEU A 316 -3.98 -11.12 7.39
C LEU A 316 -2.82 -10.42 8.09
N LEU A 317 -2.17 -9.49 7.39
CA LEU A 317 -0.94 -8.86 7.83
C LEU A 317 -1.09 -7.34 8.01
N ASP A 318 -0.21 -6.78 8.83
CA ASP A 318 0.09 -5.36 8.86
C ASP A 318 1.17 -5.01 7.82
N LEU A 319 1.58 -3.74 7.77
CA LEU A 319 2.57 -3.26 6.81
C LEU A 319 4.01 -3.78 7.08
N ASP A 320 4.25 -4.38 8.24
CA ASP A 320 5.51 -5.06 8.60
C ASP A 320 5.48 -6.58 8.33
N GLY A 321 4.36 -7.07 7.81
CA GLY A 321 4.09 -8.48 7.69
C GLY A 321 3.86 -9.19 9.02
N ASN A 322 3.61 -8.49 10.12
CA ASN A 322 3.08 -9.10 11.35
C ASN A 322 1.60 -9.47 11.12
N LEU A 323 1.08 -10.46 11.83
CA LEU A 323 -0.37 -10.70 11.82
C LEU A 323 -1.12 -9.49 12.34
N ARG A 324 -2.18 -9.09 11.64
CA ARG A 324 -3.00 -7.93 12.04
C ARG A 324 -3.79 -8.19 13.31
N VAL A 325 -4.30 -9.42 13.46
CA VAL A 325 -4.95 -9.85 14.70
C VAL A 325 -3.93 -10.59 15.53
N GLN A 326 -3.76 -10.17 16.78
CA GLN A 326 -2.82 -10.78 17.71
C GLN A 326 -3.52 -11.02 19.05
N GLY A 327 -3.89 -12.28 19.31
CA GLY A 327 -4.65 -12.63 20.53
C GLY A 327 -5.98 -11.88 20.65
N GLU A 328 -6.74 -11.83 19.55
CA GLU A 328 -8.01 -11.09 19.40
C GLU A 328 -7.90 -9.55 19.49
N GLN A 329 -6.67 -9.02 19.57
CA GLN A 329 -6.43 -7.59 19.62
C GLN A 329 -5.87 -7.09 18.29
N ILE A 330 -6.13 -5.81 18.01
CA ILE A 330 -5.71 -5.08 16.82
C ILE A 330 -5.24 -3.70 17.28
N ASP A 331 -4.14 -3.24 16.73
CA ASP A 331 -3.60 -1.92 17.00
C ASP A 331 -4.16 -0.86 16.03
N ILE A 332 -4.23 0.39 16.50
CA ILE A 332 -4.54 1.53 15.63
C ILE A 332 -3.33 1.86 14.77
N GLY A 333 -3.53 2.05 13.46
CA GLY A 333 -2.47 2.40 12.51
C GLY A 333 -2.08 1.28 11.56
N ALA A 334 -1.07 1.52 10.73
CA ALA A 334 -0.57 0.57 9.73
C ALA A 334 0.31 -0.56 10.28
N PHE A 335 0.70 -0.47 11.56
CA PHE A 335 1.63 -1.40 12.20
C PHE A 335 1.04 -1.94 13.49
N GLU A 336 1.21 -3.23 13.72
CA GLU A 336 1.00 -3.89 14.99
C GLU A 336 2.26 -3.80 15.84
N SER A 337 2.06 -3.57 17.13
CA SER A 337 3.10 -3.74 18.12
C SER A 337 3.43 -5.22 18.29
N PRO A 338 4.67 -5.58 18.68
CA PRO A 338 5.00 -6.99 18.90
C PRO A 338 4.15 -7.62 20.01
N PHE A 339 3.27 -8.55 19.65
CA PHE A 339 2.57 -9.38 20.61
C PHE A 339 3.41 -10.60 20.98
N PHE A 340 3.96 -10.56 22.19
CA PHE A 340 4.63 -11.72 22.78
C PHE A 340 3.57 -12.72 23.25
N THR A 341 3.16 -13.65 22.38
CA THR A 341 2.61 -14.90 22.88
C THR A 341 3.74 -15.67 23.54
N GLY A 342 3.59 -16.02 24.81
CA GLY A 342 4.33 -17.16 25.32
C GLY A 342 3.94 -18.34 24.43
N VAL A 343 4.89 -18.87 23.65
CA VAL A 343 4.66 -20.09 22.88
C VAL A 343 4.22 -21.12 23.89
N GLN A 344 2.95 -21.55 23.85
CA GLN A 344 2.64 -22.83 24.45
C GLN A 344 3.51 -23.81 23.65
N GLU A 345 4.52 -24.34 24.33
CA GLU A 345 5.16 -25.57 23.89
C GLU A 345 4.02 -26.50 23.48
N ALA A 346 4.10 -27.13 22.30
CA ALA A 346 3.09 -28.06 21.81
C ALA A 346 3.05 -29.31 22.72
N ALA A 347 2.72 -29.12 23.99
CA ALA A 347 2.54 -30.12 25.01
C ALA A 347 1.13 -30.67 24.79
N ALA A 348 1.04 -31.63 23.88
CA ALA A 348 -0.01 -32.65 23.83
C ALA A 348 -1.43 -32.12 24.07
N GLY A 349 -1.95 -31.29 23.16
CA GLY A 349 -3.35 -30.90 23.06
C GLY A 349 -3.88 -31.05 21.62
N GLU A 350 -5.20 -30.95 21.42
CA GLU A 350 -5.90 -31.17 20.14
C GLU A 350 -5.36 -30.36 18.94
N TYR A 351 -4.66 -29.24 19.20
CA TYR A 351 -4.05 -28.35 18.19
C TYR A 351 -2.59 -28.69 17.81
N ALA A 352 -1.90 -29.54 18.57
CA ALA A 352 -0.58 -30.06 18.18
C ALA A 352 -0.68 -31.11 17.08
N ALA A 353 -1.88 -31.63 16.86
CA ALA A 353 -2.16 -32.48 15.73
C ALA A 353 -2.60 -31.56 14.58
N GLY A 354 -2.03 -31.78 13.40
CA GLY A 354 -2.43 -31.12 12.15
C GLY A 354 -1.36 -30.26 11.49
N TRP A 355 -0.16 -30.28 12.07
CA TRP A 355 1.03 -29.76 11.43
C TRP A 355 2.24 -30.66 11.71
N LEU A 356 3.18 -30.72 10.76
CA LEU A 356 4.41 -31.50 10.85
C LEU A 356 5.57 -30.67 10.27
N VAL A 357 6.62 -30.43 11.06
CA VAL A 357 7.84 -29.75 10.60
C VAL A 357 9.01 -30.73 10.52
N TYR A 358 9.52 -30.97 9.31
CA TYR A 358 10.58 -31.95 9.05
C TYR A 358 11.46 -31.57 7.85
N PRO A 359 12.73 -32.02 7.76
CA PRO A 359 13.46 -32.77 8.77
C PRO A 359 13.93 -31.84 9.89
N ASN A 360 13.77 -32.27 11.15
CA ASN A 360 14.33 -31.57 12.30
C ASN A 360 15.24 -32.54 13.07
N PRO A 361 16.58 -32.39 13.04
CA PRO A 361 17.34 -31.24 12.52
C PRO A 361 17.43 -31.16 10.99
N THR A 362 17.62 -29.95 10.45
CA THR A 362 17.88 -29.68 9.02
C THR A 362 19.27 -29.11 8.75
N ALA A 363 19.75 -29.16 7.51
CA ALA A 363 20.93 -28.44 7.03
C ALA A 363 20.57 -27.19 6.20
N GLN A 364 19.53 -27.28 5.36
CA GLN A 364 19.18 -26.24 4.39
C GLN A 364 17.69 -25.96 4.35
N GLU A 365 16.82 -26.96 4.32
CA GLU A 365 15.38 -26.75 4.11
C GLU A 365 14.53 -27.47 5.16
N LEU A 366 13.36 -26.90 5.46
CA LEU A 366 12.31 -27.53 6.26
C LEU A 366 11.03 -27.59 5.47
N THR A 367 10.30 -28.69 5.57
CA THR A 367 8.93 -28.83 5.12
C THR A 367 8.00 -28.65 6.31
N VAL A 368 6.97 -27.82 6.14
CA VAL A 368 5.83 -27.64 7.02
C VAL A 368 4.62 -28.23 6.31
N GLU A 369 4.15 -29.38 6.78
CA GLU A 369 2.94 -30.04 6.27
C GLU A 369 1.76 -29.73 7.18
N LEU A 370 0.64 -29.32 6.61
CA LEU A 370 -0.58 -28.89 7.29
C LEU A 370 -1.75 -29.76 6.85
N ASP A 371 -2.57 -30.24 7.79
CA ASP A 371 -3.82 -30.94 7.48
C ASP A 371 -5.06 -30.04 7.51
N ASP A 372 -6.25 -30.63 7.45
CA ASP A 372 -7.55 -29.97 7.25
C ASP A 372 -8.00 -29.15 8.46
N ARG A 373 -7.25 -29.14 9.55
CA ARG A 373 -7.53 -28.29 10.71
C ARG A 373 -7.06 -26.85 10.55
N TRP A 374 -6.14 -26.62 9.63
CA TRP A 374 -5.68 -25.29 9.27
C TRP A 374 -6.21 -24.98 7.87
N GLU A 375 -7.03 -23.95 7.72
CA GLU A 375 -7.63 -23.54 6.44
C GLU A 375 -7.68 -22.02 6.34
N GLY A 376 -7.68 -21.52 5.11
CA GLY A 376 -7.73 -20.09 4.82
C GLY A 376 -6.38 -19.41 4.94
N ASP A 377 -6.40 -18.13 5.33
CA ASP A 377 -5.23 -17.28 5.42
C ASP A 377 -4.37 -17.61 6.66
N LEU A 378 -3.15 -18.06 6.40
CA LEU A 378 -2.19 -18.52 7.41
C LEU A 378 -0.85 -17.82 7.25
N LEU A 379 -0.11 -17.72 8.34
CA LEU A 379 1.26 -17.23 8.37
C LEU A 379 2.20 -18.30 8.94
N ILE A 380 3.18 -18.72 8.14
CA ILE A 380 4.32 -19.49 8.62
C ILE A 380 5.48 -18.53 8.89
N GLY A 381 5.91 -18.44 10.15
CA GLY A 381 7.05 -17.61 10.55
C GLY A 381 8.26 -18.44 11.00
N LEU A 382 9.46 -17.94 10.72
CA LEU A 382 10.72 -18.43 11.28
C LEU A 382 11.29 -17.35 12.18
N TYR A 383 11.61 -17.68 13.43
CA TYR A 383 12.08 -16.73 14.44
C TYR A 383 13.39 -17.21 15.06
N ASP A 384 14.23 -16.26 15.50
CA ASP A 384 15.35 -16.59 16.37
C ASP A 384 14.89 -16.80 17.84
N LEU A 385 15.82 -17.23 18.70
CA LEU A 385 15.53 -17.48 20.12
C LEU A 385 15.19 -16.22 20.93
N SER A 386 15.43 -15.02 20.39
CA SER A 386 14.99 -13.77 21.01
C SER A 386 13.55 -13.39 20.63
N GLY A 387 12.91 -14.18 19.77
CA GLY A 387 11.58 -13.93 19.25
C GLY A 387 11.56 -12.99 18.05
N ARG A 388 12.73 -12.62 17.50
CA ARG A 388 12.80 -11.79 16.29
C ARG A 388 12.43 -12.63 15.06
N ALA A 389 11.50 -12.13 14.26
CA ALA A 389 11.15 -12.73 12.98
C ALA A 389 12.34 -12.66 12.00
N LEU A 390 12.69 -13.79 11.43
CA LEU A 390 13.71 -13.94 10.39
C LEU A 390 13.05 -14.13 9.02
N LEU A 391 11.94 -14.86 8.96
CA LEU A 391 11.11 -15.03 7.77
C LEU A 391 9.64 -15.09 8.15
N ARG A 392 8.79 -14.67 7.22
CA ARG A 392 7.33 -14.76 7.30
C ARG A 392 6.80 -15.09 5.92
N PHE A 393 5.94 -16.10 5.87
CA PHE A 393 5.36 -16.65 4.66
C PHE A 393 3.84 -16.68 4.84
N PRO A 394 3.13 -15.62 4.41
CA PRO A 394 1.68 -15.69 4.29
C PRO A 394 1.31 -16.70 3.19
N LEU A 395 0.23 -17.44 3.40
CA LEU A 395 -0.30 -18.41 2.45
C LEU A 395 -1.80 -18.55 2.63
N GLU A 396 -2.52 -18.84 1.55
CA GLU A 396 -3.91 -19.25 1.60
C GLU A 396 -3.96 -20.78 1.44
N LYS A 397 -4.40 -21.51 2.46
CA LYS A 397 -4.56 -22.96 2.41
C LYS A 397 -5.99 -23.32 2.01
N THR A 398 -6.14 -23.76 0.77
CA THR A 398 -7.42 -24.19 0.19
C THR A 398 -7.55 -25.71 0.06
N GLU A 399 -6.44 -26.45 0.20
CA GLU A 399 -6.41 -27.90 0.13
C GLU A 399 -6.53 -28.55 1.51
N ASN A 400 -7.12 -29.75 1.58
CA ASN A 400 -7.23 -30.48 2.84
C ASN A 400 -5.84 -30.76 3.47
N VAL A 401 -4.83 -31.09 2.66
CA VAL A 401 -3.45 -31.28 3.13
C VAL A 401 -2.52 -30.52 2.20
N ALA A 402 -1.61 -29.72 2.77
CA ALA A 402 -0.66 -28.91 2.00
C ALA A 402 0.74 -28.95 2.63
N SER A 403 1.79 -28.90 1.81
CA SER A 403 3.19 -28.92 2.26
C SER A 403 3.94 -27.68 1.74
N TYR A 404 4.60 -26.97 2.65
CA TYR A 404 5.33 -25.73 2.37
C TYR A 404 6.80 -25.90 2.72
N THR A 405 7.72 -25.42 1.87
CA THR A 405 9.15 -25.54 2.13
C THR A 405 9.75 -24.19 2.54
N LEU A 406 10.48 -24.19 3.65
CA LEU A 406 11.21 -23.06 4.20
C LEU A 406 12.71 -23.25 3.94
N ASP A 407 13.31 -22.32 3.18
CA ASP A 407 14.76 -22.29 2.99
C ASP A 407 15.46 -21.57 4.16
N LEU A 408 16.24 -22.36 4.90
CA LEU A 408 17.07 -21.93 6.01
C LEU A 408 18.54 -21.75 5.61
N GLY A 409 18.95 -22.07 4.38
CA GLY A 409 20.33 -22.10 3.91
C GLY A 409 21.11 -20.81 4.15
N ARG A 410 20.43 -19.66 4.13
CA ARG A 410 20.99 -18.33 4.41
C ARG A 410 21.26 -18.03 5.88
N PHE A 411 20.76 -18.83 6.83
CA PHE A 411 20.92 -18.59 8.26
C PHE A 411 22.07 -19.41 8.87
N PRO A 412 22.75 -18.88 9.91
CA PRO A 412 23.82 -19.62 10.58
C PRO A 412 23.32 -20.90 11.26
N PRO A 413 24.18 -21.90 11.54
CA PRO A 413 23.81 -23.03 12.40
C PRO A 413 23.30 -22.54 13.77
N GLY A 414 22.21 -23.13 14.26
CA GLY A 414 21.55 -22.62 15.46
C GLY A 414 20.17 -23.25 15.70
N HIS A 415 19.47 -22.76 16.72
CA HIS A 415 18.09 -23.11 16.97
C HIS A 415 17.18 -21.97 16.52
N TYR A 416 16.06 -22.34 15.92
CA TYR A 416 15.05 -21.44 15.40
C TYR A 416 13.68 -21.91 15.86
N LEU A 417 12.72 -21.00 15.96
CA LEU A 417 11.33 -21.33 16.18
C LEU A 417 10.58 -21.21 14.85
N VAL A 418 10.00 -22.31 14.36
CA VAL A 418 9.01 -22.25 13.28
C VAL A 418 7.64 -22.11 13.94
N GLN A 419 6.84 -21.16 13.50
CA GLN A 419 5.50 -20.89 14.00
C GLN A 419 4.50 -20.91 12.85
N LEU A 420 3.31 -21.45 13.10
CA LEU A 420 2.15 -21.35 12.24
C LEU A 420 1.07 -20.57 12.99
N SER A 421 0.37 -19.65 12.32
CA SER A 421 -0.72 -18.90 12.92
C SER A 421 -1.78 -18.46 11.90
N ASP A 422 -3.03 -18.37 12.35
CA ASP A 422 -4.20 -17.87 11.60
C ASP A 422 -4.64 -16.46 12.09
N GLY A 423 -3.78 -15.76 12.85
CA GLY A 423 -4.10 -14.49 13.51
C GLY A 423 -4.86 -14.63 14.85
N ARG A 424 -5.49 -15.77 15.14
CA ARG A 424 -6.20 -16.00 16.42
C ARG A 424 -5.46 -16.99 17.31
N ASN A 425 -4.95 -18.04 16.71
CA ASN A 425 -4.20 -19.13 17.30
C ASN A 425 -2.79 -19.13 16.71
N ALA A 426 -1.81 -19.54 17.52
CA ALA A 426 -0.45 -19.75 17.05
C ALA A 426 0.13 -21.01 17.70
N ILE A 427 0.76 -21.85 16.89
CA ILE A 427 1.52 -23.02 17.34
C ILE A 427 2.95 -22.92 16.85
N GLY A 428 3.90 -23.49 17.59
CA GLY A 428 5.32 -23.41 17.22
C GLY A 428 6.12 -24.64 17.60
N GLN A 429 7.19 -24.88 16.86
CA GLN A 429 8.12 -26.00 17.03
C GLN A 429 9.55 -25.46 16.94
N LEU A 430 10.36 -25.81 17.93
CA LEU A 430 11.78 -25.52 17.91
C LEU A 430 12.46 -26.43 16.89
N VAL A 431 13.25 -25.84 16.00
CA VAL A 431 13.99 -26.53 14.95
C VAL A 431 15.48 -26.25 15.06
N GLN A 432 16.28 -27.31 14.91
CA GLN A 432 17.73 -27.21 14.90
C GLN A 432 18.26 -27.17 13.45
N LYS A 433 19.01 -26.13 13.10
CA LYS A 433 19.81 -26.07 11.88
C LYS A 433 21.26 -26.46 12.17
N ARG A 434 21.78 -27.40 11.40
CA ARG A 434 23.17 -27.89 11.49
C ARG A 434 24.16 -27.05 10.68
#